data_AF-A0AAJ2K9A5-F1
#
_entry.id   AF-A0AAJ2K9A5-F1
#
_cell.length_a   1.000
_cell.length_b   1.000
_cell.length_c   1.000
_cell.angle_alpha   90.00
_cell.angle_beta   90.00
_cell.angle_gamma   90.00
#
_symmetry.space_group_name_H-M   'P 1'
#
loop_
_entity.id
_entity.type
_entity.pdbx_description
1 polymer ?
#
loop_
_entity_poly.entity_id
_entity_poly.type
_entity_poly.pdbx_seq_one_letter_code
_entity_poly.pdbx_strand_id
1 'polypeptide(L)' 'MSLTRLYVGTYIRVKSFIKDREAASGIEYALIAAMVAVAIVAFVPTISGRITAMFTTIQNAL' A
#
# COMPACT_ATOMS: atom_id res chain seq x y z
N MET A 1 7.57 3.41 45.55
CA MET A 1 7.98 2.73 44.30
C MET A 1 6.95 2.79 43.16
N SER A 2 5.67 3.10 43.41
CA SER A 2 4.65 3.21 42.35
C SER A 2 4.79 4.47 41.48
N LEU A 3 4.99 5.63 42.12
CA LEU A 3 5.05 6.94 41.43
C LEU A 3 6.24 7.07 40.47
N THR A 4 7.41 6.53 40.83
CA THR A 4 8.59 6.54 39.97
C THR A 4 8.41 5.66 38.73
N ARG A 5 7.76 4.50 38.85
CA ARG A 5 7.44 3.65 37.71
C ARG A 5 6.41 4.29 36.78
N LEU A 6 5.44 5.02 37.34
CA LEU A 6 4.43 5.75 36.57
C LEU A 6 5.06 6.93 35.81
N TYR A 7 5.92 7.70 36.47
CA TYR A 7 6.67 8.80 35.85
C TYR A 7 7.55 8.29 34.69
N VAL A 8 8.35 7.26 34.93
CA VAL A 8 9.25 6.69 33.91
C VAL A 8 8.45 6.07 32.76
N GLY A 9 7.37 5.35 33.05
CA GLY A 9 6.51 4.74 32.03
C GLY A 9 5.87 5.78 31.10
N THR A 10 5.33 6.86 31.66
CA THR A 10 4.74 7.96 30.87
C THR A 10 5.81 8.71 30.07
N TYR A 11 6.95 9.02 30.69
CA TYR A 11 8.07 9.69 30.01
C TYR A 11 8.57 8.89 28.80
N ILE A 12 8.74 7.57 28.94
CA ILE A 12 9.18 6.70 27.85
C ILE A 12 8.15 6.63 26.73
N ARG A 13 6.85 6.48 27.04
CA ARG A 13 5.80 6.43 26.02
C ARG A 13 5.72 7.72 25.20
N VAL A 14 5.72 8.87 25.86
CA VAL A 14 5.67 10.18 25.18
C VAL A 14 6.91 10.37 24.30
N LYS A 15 8.09 10.04 24.82
CA LYS A 15 9.34 10.12 24.04
C LYS A 15 9.35 9.17 22.85
N SER A 16 8.84 7.94 23.03
CA SER A 16 8.72 6.95 21.95
C SER A 16 7.77 7.43 20.86
N PHE A 17 6.60 7.96 21.23
CA PHE A 17 5.60 8.49 20.29
C PHE A 17 6.14 9.66 19.46
N ILE A 18 6.86 10.61 20.08
CA ILE A 18 7.47 11.74 19.37
C ILE A 18 8.61 11.27 18.44
N LYS A 19 9.34 10.23 18.84
CA LYS A 19 10.42 9.63 18.05
C LYS A 19 9.87 8.72 16.94
N ASP A 20 8.61 8.33 17.03
CA ASP A 20 8.00 7.44 16.06
C ASP A 20 7.96 8.10 14.68
N ARG A 21 8.35 7.33 13.67
CA ARG A 21 8.43 7.72 12.26
C ARG A 21 7.75 6.69 11.36
N GLU A 22 7.09 5.68 11.94
CA GLU A 22 6.38 4.64 11.20
C GLU A 22 5.32 5.25 10.25
N ALA A 23 4.65 6.33 10.67
CA ALA A 23 3.72 7.06 9.80
C ALA A 23 4.39 7.77 8.61
N ALA A 24 5.63 8.25 8.76
CA ALA A 24 6.41 8.83 7.67
C ALA A 24 6.91 7.76 6.67
N SER A 25 7.09 6.52 7.14
CA SER A 25 7.35 5.38 6.26
C SER A 25 6.08 4.92 5.54
N GLY A 26 4.91 4.99 6.18
CA GLY A 26 3.62 4.61 5.59
C GLY A 26 3.24 5.43 4.35
N ILE A 27 3.57 6.73 4.30
CA ILE A 27 3.26 7.58 3.13
C ILE A 27 4.13 7.23 1.90
N GLU A 28 5.35 6.72 2.10
CA GLU A 28 6.22 6.28 0.99
C GLU A 28 5.67 5.03 0.31
N TYR A 29 5.25 4.03 1.10
CA TYR A 29 4.61 2.83 0.57
C TYR A 29 3.27 3.14 -0.11
N ALA A 30 2.48 4.06 0.46
CA ALA A 30 1.23 4.51 -0.16
C ALA A 30 1.47 5.20 -1.50
N LEU A 31 2.51 6.03 -1.62
CA LEU A 31 2.89 6.69 -2.86
C LEU A 31 3.33 5.68 -3.93
N ILE A 32 4.18 4.71 -3.57
CA ILE A 32 4.62 3.65 -4.49
C ILE A 32 3.41 2.83 -4.96
N ALA A 33 2.51 2.45 -4.05
CA ALA A 33 1.28 1.73 -4.40
C ALA A 33 0.41 2.53 -5.39
N ALA A 34 0.28 3.85 -5.19
CA ALA A 34 -0.44 4.72 -6.11
C ALA A 34 0.20 4.76 -7.50
N MET A 35 1.53 4.84 -7.59
CA MET A 35 2.26 4.82 -8.86
C MET A 35 2.03 3.50 -9.62
N VAL A 36 2.09 2.37 -8.90
CA VAL A 36 1.82 1.04 -9.49
C VAL A 36 0.37 0.94 -9.96
N ALA A 37 -0.59 1.44 -9.18
CA ALA A 37 -2.00 1.44 -9.55
C ALA A 37 -2.26 2.20 -10.87
N VAL A 38 -1.64 3.38 -11.05
CA VAL A 38 -1.74 4.16 -12.29
C VAL A 38 -1.21 3.36 -13.49
N ALA A 39 -0.07 2.68 -13.34
CA ALA A 39 0.47 1.83 -14.40
C ALA A 39 -0.49 0.68 -14.76
N ILE A 40 -1.03 -0.02 -13.76
CA ILE A 40 -1.97 -1.12 -13.96
C ILE A 40 -3.21 -0.65 -14.73
N VAL A 41 -3.81 0.47 -14.31
CA VAL A 41 -5.01 1.04 -14.97
C VAL A 41 -4.75 1.38 -16.44
N ALA A 42 -3.53 1.84 -16.78
CA ALA A 42 -3.18 2.17 -18.16
C ALA A 42 -3.06 0.94 -19.08
N PHE A 43 -2.55 -0.20 -18.59
CA PHE A 43 -2.22 -1.36 -19.44
C PHE A 43 -3.26 -2.49 -19.42
N VAL A 44 -4.00 -2.66 -18.32
CA VAL A 44 -4.97 -3.76 -18.17
C VAL A 44 -6.08 -3.76 -19.24
N PRO A 45 -6.69 -2.62 -19.63
CA PRO A 45 -7.74 -2.62 -20.66
C PRO A 45 -7.25 -3.16 -22.01
N THR A 46 -6.04 -2.81 -22.41
CA THR A 46 -5.45 -3.28 -23.68
C THR A 46 -5.18 -4.78 -23.66
N ILE A 47 -4.62 -5.29 -22.56
CA ILE A 47 -4.34 -6.72 -22.40
C ILE A 47 -5.64 -7.52 -22.39
N SER A 48 -6.61 -7.11 -21.56
CA SER A 48 -7.90 -7.78 -21.48
C SER A 48 -8.64 -7.78 -22.82
N GLY A 49 -8.64 -6.65 -23.54
CA GLY A 49 -9.23 -6.56 -24.88
C GLY A 49 -8.60 -7.54 -25.88
N ARG A 50 -7.27 -7.69 -25.88
CA ARG A 50 -6.58 -8.66 -26.76
C ARG A 50 -6.89 -10.10 -26.40
N ILE A 51 -6.99 -10.43 -25.11
CA ILE A 51 -7.37 -11.76 -24.64
C ILE A 51 -8.80 -12.09 -25.07
N THR A 52 -9.74 -11.16 -24.86
CA THR A 52 -11.13 -11.33 -25.31
C THR A 52 -11.20 -11.52 -26.82
N ALA A 53 -10.51 -10.70 -27.61
CA ALA A 53 -10.47 -10.84 -29.06
C ALA A 53 -9.92 -12.20 -29.51
N MET A 54 -8.89 -12.71 -28.84
CA MET A 54 -8.34 -14.04 -29.10
C MET A 54 -9.37 -15.14 -28.87
N PHE A 55 -10.07 -15.11 -27.72
CA PHE A 55 -11.11 -16.08 -27.42
C PHE A 55 -12.31 -15.99 -28.36
N THR A 56 -12.74 -14.78 -28.74
CA THR A 56 -13.81 -14.60 -29.73
C THR A 56 -13.40 -15.17 -31.09
N THR A 57 -12.14 -15.02 -31.49
CA THR A 57 -11.63 -15.59 -32.75
C THR A 57 -11.70 -17.11 -32.71
N ILE A 58 -11.27 -17.72 -31.61
CA ILE A 58 -11.35 -19.17 -31.40
C ILE A 58 -12.82 -19.63 -31.45
N GLN A 59 -13.70 -18.94 -30.73
CA GLN A 59 -15.13 -19.27 -30.67
C GLN A 59 -15.79 -19.22 -32.06
N ASN A 60 -15.42 -18.26 -32.90
CA ASN A 60 -16.00 -18.12 -34.24
C ASN A 60 -15.43 -19.13 -35.26
N ALA A 61 -14.31 -19.78 -34.94
CA ALA A 61 -13.65 -20.76 -35.81
C ALA A 61 -14.05 -22.22 -35.49
N LEU A 62 -14.75 -22.44 -34.37
CA LEU A 62 -15.37 -23.70 -33.95
C LEU A 62 -16.80 -23.78 -34.46
#